data_AF-A0A7Y5KXR3-F1
#
_entry.id   AF-A0A7Y5KXR3-F1
#
_cell.length_a   1.000
_cell.length_b   1.000
_cell.length_c   1.000
_cell.angle_alpha   90.00
_cell.angle_beta   90.00
_cell.angle_gamma   90.00
#
_symmetry.space_group_name_H-M   'P 1'
#
loop_
_entity.id
_entity.type
_entity.pdbx_description
1 polymer ?
#
loop_
_entity_poly.entity_id
_entity_poly.type
_entity_poly.pdbx_seq_one_letter_code
_entity_poly.pdbx_strand_id
1 'polypeptide(L)'
;MSTRPLTRDEAEDFFATFYRGKHHIPEKGVRDEGGGSWYVAHYNAGAGLSSFDYDDLTRLVFMAHDRGVRVSLHSSAPNYVKIRISHQRSRPPGDMSTVHPTLEQAVDKWREDPDGSWWKRLEGGSNG
;
A
#
# COMPACT_ATOMS: atom_id res chain seq x y z
N MET A 1 -8.04 -17.61 6.46
CA MET A 1 -8.92 -16.66 5.74
C MET A 1 -8.16 -16.17 4.52
N SER A 2 -8.77 -16.22 3.32
CA SER A 2 -8.08 -15.94 2.05
C SER A 2 -8.13 -14.45 1.70
N THR A 3 -7.04 -13.92 1.15
CA THR A 3 -6.97 -12.55 0.61
C THR A 3 -7.89 -12.39 -0.60
N ARG A 4 -8.56 -11.24 -0.73
CA ARG A 4 -9.44 -10.97 -1.89
C ARG A 4 -8.70 -10.17 -2.96
N PRO A 5 -8.65 -10.64 -4.22
CA PRO A 5 -8.14 -9.86 -5.34
C PRO A 5 -8.88 -8.52 -5.47
N LEU A 6 -8.15 -7.44 -5.76
CA LEU A 6 -8.77 -6.16 -6.08
C LEU A 6 -9.36 -6.21 -7.48
N THR A 7 -10.57 -5.70 -7.64
CA THR A 7 -11.16 -5.47 -8.96
C THR A 7 -10.51 -4.24 -9.60
N ARG A 8 -10.73 -4.08 -10.92
CA ARG A 8 -10.30 -2.88 -11.64
C ARG A 8 -10.91 -1.62 -11.05
N ASP A 9 -12.21 -1.64 -10.78
CA ASP A 9 -12.94 -0.47 -10.27
C ASP A 9 -12.42 -0.04 -8.89
N GLU A 10 -12.08 -1.00 -8.03
CA GLU A 10 -11.48 -0.72 -6.72
C GLU A 10 -10.07 -0.14 -6.85
N ALA A 11 -9.29 -0.64 -7.81
CA ALA A 11 -7.97 -0.09 -8.09
C ALA A 11 -8.06 1.32 -8.67
N GLU A 12 -8.98 1.57 -9.60
CA GLU A 12 -9.25 2.89 -10.16
C GLU A 12 -9.74 3.87 -9.10
N ASP A 13 -10.63 3.45 -8.20
CA ASP A 13 -11.09 4.27 -7.07
C ASP A 13 -9.94 4.61 -6.11
N PHE A 14 -9.09 3.62 -5.79
CA PHE A 14 -7.91 3.84 -4.95
C PHE A 14 -6.99 4.90 -5.57
N PHE A 15 -6.61 4.73 -6.84
CA PHE A 15 -5.71 5.68 -7.51
C PHE A 15 -6.38 7.02 -7.77
N ALA A 16 -7.67 7.07 -8.08
CA ALA A 16 -8.39 8.34 -8.21
C ALA A 16 -8.41 9.11 -6.89
N THR A 17 -8.61 8.43 -5.76
CA THR A 17 -8.54 9.06 -4.43
C THR A 17 -7.14 9.57 -4.12
N PHE A 18 -6.12 8.77 -4.43
CA PHE A 18 -4.71 9.14 -4.21
C PHE A 18 -4.31 10.38 -5.03
N TYR A 19 -4.62 10.38 -6.32
CA TYR A 19 -4.32 11.48 -7.23
C TYR A 19 -5.34 12.64 -7.16
N ARG A 20 -6.30 12.62 -6.23
CA ARG A 20 -7.32 13.67 -6.04
C ARG A 20 -8.24 13.85 -7.27
N GLY A 21 -8.44 12.80 -8.05
CA GLY A 21 -9.35 12.74 -9.18
C GLY A 21 -8.85 11.81 -10.29
N LYS A 22 -9.79 11.22 -11.05
CA LYS A 22 -9.45 10.32 -12.18
C LYS A 22 -8.59 11.01 -13.26
N HIS A 23 -8.84 12.30 -13.50
CA HIS A 23 -8.11 13.10 -14.49
C HIS A 23 -6.67 13.43 -14.09
N HIS A 24 -6.29 13.15 -12.84
CA HIS A 24 -4.93 13.35 -12.32
C HIS A 24 -4.13 12.05 -12.25
N ILE A 25 -4.74 10.90 -12.57
CA ILE A 25 -4.02 9.65 -12.75
C ILE A 25 -3.07 9.82 -13.95
N PRO A 26 -1.79 9.42 -13.85
CA PRO A 26 -0.85 9.47 -14.96
C PRO A 26 -1.42 8.89 -16.25
N GLU A 27 -1.05 9.47 -17.40
CA GLU A 27 -1.64 9.19 -18.71
C GLU A 27 -1.71 7.69 -19.07
N LYS A 28 -0.74 6.90 -18.62
CA LYS A 28 -0.71 5.44 -18.84
C LYS A 28 -1.76 4.66 -18.04
N GLY A 29 -2.52 5.34 -17.19
CA GLY A 29 -3.62 4.82 -16.39
C GLY A 29 -3.23 3.81 -15.33
N VAL A 30 -4.26 3.20 -14.74
CA VAL A 30 -4.14 2.04 -13.86
C VAL A 30 -3.96 0.79 -14.72
N ARG A 31 -2.94 0.00 -14.41
CA ARG A 31 -2.53 -1.17 -15.19
C ARG A 31 -2.60 -2.45 -14.37
N ASP A 32 -3.10 -3.51 -14.99
CA ASP A 32 -3.11 -4.86 -14.41
C ASP A 32 -1.69 -5.46 -14.42
N GLU A 33 -1.30 -6.08 -13.32
CA GLU A 33 -0.05 -6.84 -13.17
C GLU A 33 -0.30 -8.35 -12.98
N GLY A 34 -1.55 -8.78 -13.08
CA GLY A 34 -1.99 -10.13 -12.81
C GLY A 34 -2.14 -10.43 -11.32
N GLY A 35 -2.87 -11.51 -11.02
CA GLY A 35 -3.05 -11.99 -9.66
C GLY A 35 -3.66 -10.94 -8.72
N GLY A 36 -4.66 -10.18 -9.18
CA GLY A 36 -5.38 -9.20 -8.36
C GLY A 36 -4.54 -7.99 -7.94
N SER A 37 -3.48 -7.68 -8.69
CA SER A 37 -2.57 -6.58 -8.39
C SER A 37 -2.55 -5.57 -9.53
N TRP A 38 -2.48 -4.29 -9.15
CA TRP A 38 -2.62 -3.17 -10.06
C TRP A 38 -1.53 -2.15 -9.80
N TYR A 39 -1.14 -1.37 -10.80
CA TYR A 39 -0.12 -0.35 -10.61
C TYR A 39 -0.34 0.89 -11.47
N VAL A 40 0.31 1.97 -11.04
CA VAL A 40 0.51 3.20 -11.81
C VAL A 40 2.00 3.50 -11.86
N ALA A 41 2.49 3.93 -13.03
CA ALA A 41 3.83 4.49 -13.18
C ALA A 41 3.79 5.97 -12.78
N HIS A 42 4.20 6.28 -11.56
CA HIS A 42 4.25 7.62 -10.99
C HIS A 42 5.51 8.35 -11.45
N TYR A 43 5.37 9.57 -11.99
CA TYR A 43 6.49 10.38 -12.45
C TYR A 43 7.05 11.23 -11.30
N ASN A 44 8.36 11.16 -11.07
CA ASN A 44 9.00 11.74 -9.89
C ASN A 44 9.41 13.22 -10.06
N ALA A 45 8.84 13.97 -11.01
CA ALA A 45 9.17 15.40 -11.17
C ALA A 45 8.04 16.30 -10.66
N GLY A 46 8.27 16.90 -9.48
CA GLY A 46 7.46 18.02 -8.96
C GLY A 46 6.29 17.66 -8.05
N ALA A 47 5.77 16.44 -8.10
CA ALA A 47 4.84 15.87 -7.11
C ALA A 47 5.57 14.71 -6.42
N GLY A 48 6.05 14.94 -5.21
CA GLY A 48 6.95 14.01 -4.52
C GLY A 48 6.18 12.94 -3.75
N LEU A 49 6.78 11.75 -3.65
CA LEU A 49 6.44 10.78 -2.60
C LEU A 49 7.20 11.13 -1.31
N SER A 50 7.00 12.35 -0.80
CA SER A 50 7.62 12.84 0.44
C SER A 50 6.70 12.62 1.64
N SER A 51 7.29 12.53 2.83
CA SER A 51 6.57 12.18 4.06
C SER A 51 5.96 13.38 4.80
N PHE A 52 6.31 14.63 4.43
CA PHE A 52 5.90 15.80 5.21
C PHE A 52 5.58 17.05 4.37
N ASP A 53 6.31 17.32 3.30
CA ASP A 53 6.06 18.39 2.32
C ASP A 53 5.72 17.77 0.96
N TYR A 54 4.59 18.10 0.33
CA TYR A 54 4.04 17.25 -0.74
C TYR A 54 3.84 15.81 -0.22
N ASP A 55 2.98 15.68 0.79
CA ASP A 55 2.77 14.54 1.68
C ASP A 55 2.15 13.27 1.04
N ASP A 56 2.29 13.10 -0.28
CA ASP A 56 1.61 12.04 -1.00
C ASP A 56 2.07 10.65 -0.51
N LEU A 57 3.32 10.47 -0.06
CA LEU A 57 3.74 9.19 0.55
C LEU A 57 3.00 8.93 1.86
N THR A 58 2.83 9.94 2.71
CA THR A 58 2.10 9.81 3.98
C THR A 58 0.63 9.48 3.73
N ARG A 59 -0.01 10.19 2.78
CA ARG A 59 -1.38 9.90 2.37
C ARG A 59 -1.53 8.49 1.80
N LEU A 60 -0.57 8.04 0.99
CA LEU A 60 -0.55 6.71 0.41
C LEU A 60 -0.49 5.63 1.50
N VAL A 61 0.35 5.83 2.53
CA VAL A 61 0.43 4.93 3.69
C VAL A 61 -0.90 4.91 4.46
N PHE A 62 -1.50 6.07 4.74
CA PHE A 62 -2.79 6.13 5.45
C PHE A 62 -3.87 5.40 4.68
N MET A 63 -3.99 5.67 3.38
CA MET A 63 -4.95 5.00 2.49
C MET A 63 -4.75 3.47 2.45
N ALA A 64 -3.49 3.00 2.42
CA ALA A 64 -3.17 1.59 2.46
C ALA A 64 -3.71 0.93 3.73
N HIS A 65 -3.43 1.53 4.89
CA HIS A 65 -3.88 1.05 6.18
C HIS A 65 -5.39 1.11 6.35
N ASP A 66 -6.05 2.22 5.98
CA ASP A 66 -7.50 2.39 6.12
C ASP A 66 -8.29 1.42 5.24
N ARG A 67 -7.83 1.18 4.01
CA ARG A 67 -8.49 0.27 3.07
C ARG A 67 -8.07 -1.19 3.23
N GLY A 68 -7.03 -1.47 4.02
CA GLY A 68 -6.46 -2.81 4.17
C GLY A 68 -5.84 -3.33 2.88
N VAL A 69 -5.26 -2.44 2.08
CA VAL A 69 -4.66 -2.72 0.77
C VAL A 69 -3.15 -2.62 0.89
N ARG A 70 -2.44 -3.68 0.50
CA ARG A 70 -0.97 -3.62 0.52
C ARG A 70 -0.47 -2.77 -0.65
N VAL A 71 0.24 -1.70 -0.30
CA VAL A 71 0.99 -0.86 -1.24
C VAL A 71 2.47 -1.25 -1.23
N SER A 72 3.12 -1.21 -2.39
CA SER A 72 4.56 -1.41 -2.54
C SER A 72 5.11 -0.52 -3.65
N LEU A 73 6.31 0.00 -3.43
CA LEU A 73 7.02 0.86 -4.38
C LEU A 73 8.13 0.05 -5.07
N HIS A 74 8.18 0.10 -6.39
CA HIS A 74 9.17 -0.62 -7.20
C HIS A 74 9.84 0.32 -8.19
N SER A 75 11.04 -0.05 -8.63
CA SER A 75 11.67 0.62 -9.78
C SER A 75 10.81 0.44 -11.04
N SER A 76 10.89 1.43 -11.93
CA SER A 76 10.20 1.42 -13.21
C SER A 76 11.14 1.97 -14.31
N ALA A 77 10.64 2.82 -15.20
CA ALA A 77 11.47 3.56 -16.16
C ALA A 77 12.26 4.70 -15.48
N PRO A 78 13.29 5.28 -16.13
CA PRO A 78 14.01 6.44 -15.61
C PRO A 78 13.05 7.56 -15.19
N ASN A 79 13.21 8.07 -13.98
CA ASN A 79 12.35 9.08 -13.34
C ASN A 79 10.93 8.61 -12.98
N TYR A 80 10.65 7.31 -13.01
CA TYR A 80 9.36 6.74 -12.59
C TYR A 80 9.52 5.77 -11.42
N VAL A 81 8.56 5.83 -10.51
CA VAL A 81 8.35 4.84 -9.45
C VAL A 81 7.05 4.11 -9.76
N LYS A 82 7.07 2.78 -9.70
CA LYS A 82 5.84 1.99 -9.79
C LYS A 82 5.18 1.96 -8.41
N ILE A 83 3.99 2.53 -8.30
CA ILE A 83 3.13 2.36 -7.13
C ILE A 83 2.22 1.17 -7.41
N ARG A 84 2.49 0.05 -6.74
CA ARG A 84 1.75 -1.21 -6.88
C ARG A 84 0.82 -1.40 -5.68
N ILE A 85 -0.44 -1.65 -5.94
CA ILE A 85 -1.44 -2.06 -4.95
C ILE A 85 -1.84 -3.52 -5.21
N SER A 86 -2.15 -4.25 -4.15
CA SER A 86 -2.52 -5.67 -4.24
C SER A 86 -3.64 -6.01 -3.27
N HIS A 87 -4.09 -7.26 -3.32
CA HIS A 87 -5.19 -7.84 -2.55
C HIS A 87 -5.61 -7.08 -1.28
N GLN A 88 -6.92 -6.93 -1.12
CA GLN A 88 -7.48 -6.52 0.14
C GLN A 88 -7.27 -7.64 1.17
N ARG A 89 -6.78 -7.24 2.34
CA ARG A 89 -6.41 -8.13 3.43
C ARG A 89 -7.35 -7.96 4.60
N SER A 90 -7.52 -9.03 5.36
CA SER A 90 -8.30 -9.00 6.60
C SER A 90 -7.58 -8.18 7.67
N ARG A 91 -8.30 -7.80 8.74
CA ARG A 91 -7.67 -7.22 9.93
C ARG A 91 -7.08 -8.33 10.81
N PRO A 92 -6.03 -8.03 11.60
CA PRO A 92 -5.51 -8.97 12.60
C PRO A 92 -6.60 -9.48 13.56
N PRO A 93 -6.45 -10.68 14.14
CA PRO A 93 -5.27 -11.56 14.08
C PRO A 93 -5.15 -12.40 12.79
N GLY A 94 -3.92 -12.76 12.41
CA GLY A 94 -3.60 -13.60 11.25
C GLY A 94 -2.18 -13.35 10.71
N ASP A 95 -1.78 -14.13 9.71
CA ASP A 95 -0.42 -14.08 9.15
C ASP A 95 -0.18 -12.83 8.28
N MET A 96 1.08 -12.45 8.11
CA MET A 96 1.46 -11.23 7.38
C MET A 96 1.09 -11.25 5.89
N SER A 97 0.75 -12.41 5.32
CA SER A 97 0.32 -12.54 3.93
C SER A 97 -1.19 -12.31 3.79
N THR A 98 -1.97 -12.60 4.84
CA THR A 98 -3.43 -12.51 4.86
C THR A 98 -3.99 -11.28 5.57
N VAL A 99 -3.23 -10.67 6.49
CA VAL A 99 -3.68 -9.50 7.27
C VAL A 99 -2.96 -8.19 6.93
N HIS A 100 -3.66 -7.08 7.18
CA HIS A 100 -3.12 -5.72 7.15
C HIS A 100 -3.53 -4.96 8.41
N PRO A 101 -2.57 -4.50 9.23
CA PRO A 101 -2.89 -3.77 10.45
C PRO A 101 -3.57 -2.44 10.13
N THR A 102 -4.31 -1.89 11.10
CA THR A 102 -4.72 -0.48 11.05
C THR A 102 -3.51 0.44 11.20
N LEU A 103 -3.70 1.74 10.99
CA LEU A 103 -2.62 2.72 11.13
C LEU A 103 -2.13 2.78 12.58
N GLU A 104 -3.04 2.81 13.54
CA GLU A 104 -2.76 2.86 14.98
C GLU A 104 -1.96 1.62 15.40
N GLN A 105 -2.42 0.44 15.00
CA GLN A 105 -1.70 -0.81 15.28
C GLN A 105 -0.30 -0.84 14.65
N ALA A 106 -0.11 -0.22 13.48
CA ALA A 106 1.20 -0.13 12.85
C ALA A 106 2.12 0.82 13.61
N VAL A 107 1.60 1.97 14.07
CA VAL A 107 2.33 2.95 14.88
C VAL A 107 2.71 2.36 16.23
N ASP A 108 1.80 1.69 16.92
CA ASP A 108 2.06 1.06 18.21
C ASP A 108 3.21 0.04 18.08
N LYS A 109 3.14 -0.84 17.08
CA LYS A 109 4.19 -1.82 16.83
C LYS A 109 5.53 -1.20 16.48
N TRP A 110 5.54 -0.12 15.71
CA TRP A 110 6.76 0.61 15.39
C TRP A 110 7.38 1.26 16.62
N ARG A 111 6.56 1.80 17.53
CA ARG A 111 7.03 2.38 18.79
C ARG A 111 7.56 1.33 19.78
N GLU A 112 6.96 0.15 19.78
CA GLU A 112 7.40 -0.97 20.62
C GLU A 112 8.71 -1.61 20.14
N ASP A 113 8.89 -1.74 18.82
CA ASP A 113 10.03 -2.41 18.19
C ASP A 113 10.41 -1.72 16.87
N PRO A 114 11.13 -0.58 16.95
CA PRO A 114 11.49 0.22 15.78
C PRO A 114 12.49 -0.49 14.86
N ASP A 115 13.23 -1.47 15.37
CA ASP A 115 14.23 -2.24 14.62
C ASP A 115 13.60 -3.33 13.73
N GLY A 116 12.27 -3.45 13.74
CA GLY A 116 11.55 -4.18 12.71
C GLY A 116 11.67 -5.69 12.86
N SER A 117 11.29 -6.22 14.01
CA SER A 117 11.01 -7.66 14.10
C SER A 117 9.58 -7.96 14.49
N TRP A 118 8.75 -6.93 14.66
CA TRP A 118 7.36 -7.05 15.08
C TRP A 118 6.49 -7.88 14.14
N TRP A 119 6.80 -7.95 12.84
CA TRP A 119 6.07 -8.82 11.91
C TRP A 119 6.30 -10.30 12.19
N LYS A 120 7.44 -10.69 12.77
CA LYS A 120 7.68 -12.08 13.23
C LYS A 120 6.71 -12.49 14.34
N ARG A 121 6.21 -11.52 15.13
CA ARG A 121 5.23 -11.76 16.20
C ARG A 121 3.79 -11.94 15.68
N LEU A 122 3.51 -11.61 14.41
CA LEU A 122 2.21 -11.85 13.78
C LEU A 122 2.01 -13.30 13.33
N GLU A 123 3.07 -14.11 13.28
CA GLU A 123 3.02 -15.50 12.80
C GLU A 123 2.57 -16.52 13.86
N GLY A 124 2.17 -16.08 15.07
CA GLY A 124 1.67 -16.99 16.10
C GLY A 124 2.73 -17.95 16.66
N GLY A 125 4.02 -17.64 16.49
CA GLY A 125 5.11 -18.38 17.12
C GLY A 125 5.18 -18.07 18.61
N SER A 126 4.82 -19.02 19.45
CA SER A 126 5.23 -19.05 20.86
C SER A 126 6.76 -19.04 20.90
N ASN A 127 7.35 -18.00 21.51
CA ASN A 127 8.75 -18.09 21.92
C ASN A 127 8.85 -19.16 23.01
N GLY A 128 9.43 -20.31 22.66
CA GLY A 128 10.13 -21.16 23.62
C GLY A 128 11.52 -20.61 23.88
#